data_AF-A0A2G9U8S6-F1
#
_entry.id   AF-A0A2G9U8S6-F1
#
_cell.length_a   1.000
_cell.length_b   1.000
_cell.length_c   1.000
_cell.angle_alpha   90.00
_cell.angle_beta   90.00
_cell.angle_gamma   90.00
#
_symmetry.space_group_name_H-M   'P 1'
#
loop_
_entity.id
_entity.type
_entity.pdbx_description
1 polymer ?
#
loop_
_entity_poly.entity_id
_entity_poly.type
_entity_poly.pdbx_seq_one_letter_code
_entity_poly.pdbx_strand_id
1 'polypeptide(L)'
;MMMTREQRALERTLLNINRREQISRNLRSTDMRLMSGIRDVAVYMRDAKKRWARHLVRRMDDRWTTRITFWCPRDVKRALGRPTTREETP
;
A
#
# COMPACT_ATOMS: atom_id res chain seq x y z
N MET A 1 18.31 4.04 -5.21
CA MET A 1 18.61 2.59 -5.23
C MET A 1 17.80 1.95 -4.12
N MET A 2 16.79 1.15 -4.45
CA MET A 2 15.95 0.48 -3.46
C MET A 2 16.79 -0.55 -2.69
N MET A 3 16.71 -0.55 -1.36
CA MET A 3 17.59 -1.39 -0.53
C MET A 3 17.11 -2.85 -0.63
N THR A 4 18.06 -3.77 -0.80
CA THR A 4 17.78 -5.22 -0.97
C THR A 4 16.92 -5.84 0.14
N ARG A 5 16.87 -5.21 1.33
CA ARG A 5 16.03 -5.60 2.46
C ARG A 5 14.54 -5.36 2.22
N GLU A 6 14.19 -4.23 1.62
CA GLU A 6 12.79 -3.84 1.33
C GLU A 6 12.17 -4.79 0.32
N GLN A 7 12.94 -5.15 -0.72
CA GLN A 7 12.54 -6.11 -1.72
C GLN A 7 12.24 -7.48 -1.12
N ARG A 8 13.17 -8.02 -0.32
CA ARG A 8 12.97 -9.32 0.35
C ARG A 8 11.80 -9.29 1.33
N ALA A 9 11.57 -8.16 2.00
CA ALA A 9 10.45 -8.03 2.91
C ALA A 9 9.12 -8.07 2.15
N LEU A 10 9.02 -7.37 1.02
CA LEU A 10 7.83 -7.34 0.19
C LEU A 10 7.56 -8.70 -0.48
N GLU A 11 8.59 -9.36 -1.03
CA GLU A 11 8.46 -10.69 -1.62
C GLU A 11 7.91 -11.71 -0.62
N ARG A 12 8.43 -11.72 0.61
CA ARG A 12 7.88 -12.57 1.69
C ARG A 12 6.42 -12.27 1.99
N THR A 13 6.01 -10.99 2.04
CA THR A 13 4.61 -10.65 2.29
C THR A 13 3.69 -11.09 1.17
N LEU A 14 4.13 -11.00 -0.09
CA LEU A 14 3.34 -11.45 -1.23
C LEU A 14 3.22 -12.97 -1.29
N LEU A 15 4.29 -13.67 -0.91
CA LEU A 15 4.33 -15.12 -0.82
C LEU A 15 3.67 -15.66 0.47
N ASN A 16 3.27 -14.76 1.38
CA ASN A 16 2.74 -15.08 2.70
C ASN A 16 3.68 -15.96 3.56
N ILE A 17 4.99 -15.71 3.46
CA ILE A 17 6.03 -16.48 4.14
C ILE A 17 6.64 -15.67 5.29
N ASN A 18 6.68 -16.25 6.48
CA ASN A 18 7.34 -15.65 7.63
C ASN A 18 8.86 -15.85 7.58
N ARG A 19 9.63 -14.99 8.25
CA ARG A 19 11.11 -15.10 8.26
C ARG A 19 11.60 -16.44 8.81
N ARG A 20 10.90 -17.02 9.79
CA ARG A 20 11.21 -18.36 10.34
C ARG A 20 11.00 -19.45 9.29
N GLU A 21 9.91 -19.37 8.55
CA GLU A 21 9.56 -20.31 7.49
C GLU A 21 10.50 -20.19 6.29
N GLN A 22 10.95 -18.97 5.97
CA GLN A 22 12.00 -18.75 4.97
C GLN A 22 13.29 -19.49 5.36
N ILE A 23 13.71 -19.37 6.63
CA ILE A 23 14.92 -20.03 7.14
C ILE A 23 14.73 -21.54 7.18
N SER A 24 13.60 -22.05 7.66
CA SER A 24 13.35 -23.49 7.76
C SER A 24 13.29 -24.16 6.38
N ARG A 25 12.81 -23.46 5.36
CA ARG A 25 12.80 -23.92 3.96
C ARG A 25 14.09 -23.61 3.20
N ASN A 26 15.08 -22.99 3.86
CA ASN A 26 16.34 -22.56 3.25
C ASN A 26 16.15 -21.73 1.95
N LEU A 27 15.14 -20.86 1.92
CA LEU A 27 14.79 -20.08 0.73
C LEU A 27 15.74 -18.90 0.55
N ARG A 28 16.45 -18.88 -0.58
CA ARG A 28 17.33 -17.78 -0.97
C ARG A 28 16.52 -16.65 -1.59
N SER A 29 17.14 -15.47 -1.70
CA SER A 29 16.49 -14.31 -2.34
C SER A 29 16.19 -14.54 -3.81
N THR A 30 16.97 -15.36 -4.51
CA THR A 30 16.70 -15.76 -5.91
C THR A 30 15.43 -16.58 -6.02
N ASP A 31 15.22 -17.51 -5.08
CA ASP A 31 14.08 -18.41 -5.06
C ASP A 31 12.80 -17.61 -4.77
N MET A 32 12.84 -16.68 -3.81
CA MET A 32 11.72 -15.76 -3.53
C MET A 32 11.39 -14.81 -4.70
N ARG A 33 12.41 -14.32 -5.43
CA ARG A 33 12.20 -13.53 -6.65
C ARG A 33 11.51 -14.35 -7.74
N LEU A 34 11.93 -15.59 -7.94
CA LEU A 34 11.31 -16.49 -8.91
C LEU A 34 9.86 -16.79 -8.55
N MET A 35 9.58 -17.11 -7.29
CA MET A 35 8.23 -17.42 -6.82
C MET A 35 7.31 -16.19 -6.85
N SER A 36 7.81 -15.01 -6.50
CA SER A 36 6.98 -13.78 -6.48
C SER A 36 6.68 -13.23 -7.88
N GLY A 37 7.53 -13.53 -8.87
CA GLY A 37 7.38 -13.06 -10.25
C GLY A 37 7.56 -11.55 -10.44
N ILE A 38 8.01 -10.82 -9.41
CA ILE A 38 8.19 -9.35 -9.49
C ILE A 38 9.61 -9.03 -9.92
N ARG A 39 9.72 -8.40 -11.10
CA ARG A 39 11.01 -7.95 -11.65
C ARG A 39 11.55 -6.70 -10.94
N ASP A 40 10.67 -5.75 -10.63
CA ASP A 40 11.00 -4.53 -9.91
C ASP A 40 9.92 -4.19 -8.87
N VAL A 41 10.33 -4.22 -7.60
CA VAL A 41 9.44 -3.93 -6.47
C VAL A 41 9.07 -2.45 -6.40
N ALA A 42 9.94 -1.52 -6.80
CA ALA A 42 9.63 -0.10 -6.77
C ALA A 42 8.50 0.23 -7.74
N VAL A 43 8.52 -0.37 -8.93
CA VAL A 43 7.44 -0.29 -9.92
C VAL A 43 6.16 -0.89 -9.34
N TYR A 44 6.24 -2.09 -8.77
CA TYR A 44 5.08 -2.74 -8.15
C TYR A 44 4.45 -1.89 -7.04
N MET A 45 5.27 -1.35 -6.12
CA MET A 45 4.80 -0.50 -5.02
C MET A 45 4.11 0.78 -5.54
N ARG A 46 4.70 1.44 -6.54
CA ARG A 46 4.12 2.62 -7.16
C ARG A 46 2.75 2.31 -7.77
N ASP A 47 2.64 1.21 -8.51
CA ASP A 47 1.41 0.87 -9.21
C ASP A 47 0.34 0.35 -8.24
N ALA A 48 0.74 -0.38 -7.19
CA ALA A 48 -0.14 -0.75 -6.08
C ALA A 48 -0.66 0.48 -5.34
N LYS A 49 0.18 1.48 -5.06
CA LYS A 49 -0.22 2.75 -4.44
C LYS A 49 -1.22 3.51 -5.31
N LYS A 50 -0.98 3.56 -6.63
CA LYS A 50 -1.92 4.13 -7.60
C LYS A 50 -3.26 3.37 -7.62
N ARG A 51 -3.23 2.03 -7.60
CA ARG A 51 -4.43 1.19 -7.58
C ARG A 51 -5.24 1.39 -6.29
N TRP A 52 -4.57 1.45 -5.14
CA TRP A 52 -5.21 1.75 -3.85
C TRP A 52 -5.83 3.15 -3.83
N ALA A 53 -5.10 4.17 -4.31
CA ALA A 53 -5.63 5.52 -4.45
C ALA A 53 -6.87 5.54 -5.36
N ARG A 54 -6.81 4.91 -6.53
CA ARG A 54 -7.96 4.78 -7.43
C ARG A 54 -9.14 4.08 -6.77
N HIS A 55 -8.90 3.02 -5.99
CA HIS A 55 -9.95 2.30 -5.27
C HIS A 55 -10.63 3.19 -4.23
N LEU A 56 -9.84 3.92 -3.44
CA LEU A 56 -10.37 4.86 -2.44
C LEU A 56 -11.14 6.03 -3.06
N VAL A 57 -10.71 6.48 -4.24
CA VAL A 57 -11.21 7.70 -4.90
C VAL A 57 -12.39 7.43 -5.84
N ARG A 58 -12.80 6.17 -6.12
CA ARG A 58 -13.77 5.87 -7.19
C ARG A 58 -15.15 6.52 -6.96
N ARG A 59 -15.29 7.71 -7.53
CA ARG A 59 -16.46 8.55 -7.72
C ARG A 59 -16.51 8.83 -9.24
N MET A 60 -17.70 8.92 -9.85
CA MET A 60 -17.85 9.08 -11.30
C MET A 60 -17.40 10.46 -11.82
N ASP A 61 -17.13 11.42 -10.94
CA ASP A 61 -17.01 12.85 -11.22
C ASP A 61 -15.61 13.42 -10.97
N ASP A 62 -14.54 12.60 -11.04
CA ASP A 62 -13.12 13.00 -10.96
C ASP A 62 -12.68 13.87 -9.75
N ARG A 63 -13.55 14.04 -8.74
CA ARG A 63 -13.28 14.82 -7.52
C ARG A 63 -12.71 13.96 -6.39
N TRP A 64 -11.80 14.54 -5.60
CA TRP A 64 -11.29 13.90 -4.38
C TRP A 64 -12.39 13.79 -3.32
N THR A 65 -12.47 12.66 -2.62
CA THR A 65 -13.35 12.52 -1.46
C THR A 65 -12.73 13.28 -0.29
N THR A 66 -13.49 14.19 0.33
CA THR A 66 -13.15 14.91 1.57
C THR A 66 -12.52 14.02 2.64
N ARG A 67 -12.98 12.77 2.76
CA ARG A 67 -12.41 11.78 3.69
C ARG A 67 -10.92 11.49 3.47
N ILE A 68 -10.44 11.65 2.24
CA ILE A 68 -9.06 11.43 1.82
C ILE A 68 -8.25 12.70 1.97
N THR A 69 -8.82 13.85 1.59
CA THR A 69 -8.16 15.15 1.60
C THR A 69 -7.93 15.68 3.01
N PHE A 70 -8.90 15.46 3.90
CA PHE A 70 -8.78 15.90 5.30
C PHE A 70 -8.02 14.85 6.11
N TRP A 71 -6.70 15.05 6.21
CA TRP A 71 -5.89 14.40 7.23
C TRP A 71 -6.33 14.87 8.62
N CYS A 72 -6.67 13.94 9.51
CA CYS A 72 -7.02 14.26 10.89
C CYS A 72 -5.81 13.98 11.79
N PRO A 73 -5.20 15.00 12.40
CA PRO A 73 -4.07 14.80 13.32
C PRO A 73 -4.45 13.85 14.45
N ARG A 74 -3.51 13.02 14.90
CA ARG A 74 -3.75 12.00 15.93
C ARG A 74 -4.23 12.60 17.26
N ASP A 75 -3.83 13.83 17.56
CA ASP A 75 -4.16 14.53 18.80
C ASP A 75 -5.48 15.31 18.73
N VAL A 76 -6.14 15.31 17.57
CA VAL A 76 -7.39 16.03 17.36
C VAL A 76 -8.54 15.03 17.26
N LYS A 77 -9.55 15.20 18.12
CA LYS A 77 -10.79 14.43 18.00
C LYS A 77 -11.57 14.92 16.78
N ARG A 78 -12.01 13.98 15.94
CA ARG A 78 -12.93 14.27 14.84
C ARG A 78 -14.21 14.88 15.41
N ALA A 79 -14.78 15.87 14.71
CA ALA A 79 -16.10 16.40 15.02
C ALA A 79 -17.13 15.26 15.02
N LEU A 80 -18.07 15.30 15.97
CA LEU A 80 -19.16 14.34 16.08
C LEU A 80 -20.07 14.49 14.84
N GLY A 81 -20.14 13.46 14.00
CA GLY A 81 -20.96 13.43 12.79
C GLY A 81 -20.37 12.60 11.65
N ARG A 82 -21.18 12.30 10.62
CA ARG A 82 -20.69 11.65 9.39
C ARG A 82 -19.83 12.67 8.64
N PRO A 83 -18.55 12.35 8.32
CA PRO A 83 -17.73 13.23 7.49
C PRO A 83 -18.47 13.51 6.18
N THR A 84 -18.58 14.79 5.83
CA THR A 84 -19.14 15.18 4.54
C THR A 84 -18.34 14.44 3.47
N THR A 85 -19.05 13.76 2.58
CA THR A 85 -18.39 12.98 1.53
C THR A 85 -18.01 13.90 0.34
N ARG A 86 -18.53 15.13 0.34
CA ARG A 86 -18.39 16.19 -0.66
C ARG A 86 -17.46 17.27 -0.12
N GLU A 87 -16.51 17.72 -0.94
CA GLU A 87 -15.81 18.97 -0.69
C GLU A 87 -16.76 20.08 -1.12
N GLU A 88 -17.25 20.85 -0.15
CA GLU A 88 -18.01 22.06 -0.44
C GLU A 88 -16.99 23.18 -0.60
N THR A 89 -16.75 23.57 -1.85
CA THR A 89 -16.01 24.80 -2.16
C THR A 89 -16.81 26.01 -1.66
N PRO A 90 -16.16 27.01 -1.03
CA PRO A 90 -16.77 28.31 -0.75
C PRO A 90 -17.19 29.04 -2.03
#